data_AF-A0A9Q1ETK2-F1
#
_entry.id   AF-A0A9Q1ETK2-F1
#
_cell.length_a   1.000
_cell.length_b   1.000
_cell.length_c   1.000
_cell.angle_alpha   90.00
_cell.angle_beta   90.00
_cell.angle_gamma   90.00
#
_symmetry.space_group_name_H-M   'P 1'
#
loop_
_entity.id
_entity.type
_entity.pdbx_description
1 polymer ?
#
loop_
_entity_poly.entity_id
_entity_poly.type
_entity_poly.pdbx_seq_one_letter_code
_entity_poly.pdbx_strand_id
1 'polypeptide(L)'
;MVKVRTREMVQGYCRGKRRRELRVRAARVKKRMVGLRGLDGKIQTGAVEMVGVATEFYRGLFENRVVEEGVGKRFLGLVEERVPEEVRAALEAPFNLEELRQALGGMKGGKVPGCDSLPK
;
A
#
# COMPACT_ATOMS: atom_id res chain seq x y z
N MET A 1 21.55 39.46 -11.60
CA MET A 1 22.41 38.74 -12.58
C MET A 1 21.88 37.32 -12.75
N VAL A 2 21.06 37.07 -13.77
CA VAL A 2 20.33 35.80 -13.94
C VAL A 2 21.20 34.82 -14.71
N LYS A 3 21.59 33.71 -14.07
CA LYS A 3 22.35 32.61 -14.70
C LYS A 3 21.49 31.98 -15.80
N VAL A 4 21.77 32.34 -17.06
CA VAL A 4 21.15 31.72 -18.24
C VAL A 4 21.58 30.26 -18.27
N ARG A 5 20.62 29.34 -18.12
CA ARG A 5 20.86 27.91 -18.26
C ARG A 5 21.28 27.63 -19.70
N THR A 6 22.52 27.21 -19.90
CA THR A 6 23.12 26.91 -21.21
C THR A 6 22.32 25.84 -21.96
N ARG A 7 22.25 25.97 -23.30
CA ARG A 7 21.51 25.06 -24.23
C ARG A 7 21.86 23.57 -24.01
N GLU A 8 23.07 23.28 -23.54
CA GLU A 8 23.55 21.94 -23.23
C GLU A 8 22.81 21.28 -22.06
N MET A 9 22.48 22.03 -20.99
CA MET A 9 21.68 21.48 -19.89
C MET A 9 20.25 21.13 -20.34
N VAL A 10 19.66 21.94 -21.22
CA VAL A 10 18.33 21.68 -21.77
C VAL A 10 18.35 20.44 -22.67
N GLN A 11 19.36 20.30 -23.53
CA GLN A 11 19.54 19.09 -24.34
C GLN A 11 19.82 17.84 -23.50
N GLY A 12 20.66 17.93 -22.47
CA GLY A 12 20.94 16.84 -21.54
C GLY A 12 19.69 16.39 -20.78
N TYR A 13 18.89 17.34 -20.29
CA TYR A 13 17.61 17.07 -19.61
C TYR A 13 16.59 16.41 -20.55
N CYS A 14 16.44 16.91 -21.79
CA CYS A 14 15.54 16.33 -22.79
C CYS A 14 15.97 14.94 -23.27
N ARG A 15 17.28 14.65 -23.33
CA ARG A 15 17.82 13.30 -23.62
C ARG A 15 17.63 12.35 -22.43
N GLY A 16 17.82 12.84 -21.21
CA GLY A 16 17.60 12.09 -19.96
C GLY A 16 16.13 11.72 -19.74
N LYS A 17 15.19 12.65 -19.98
CA LYS A 17 13.74 12.38 -19.93
C LYS A 17 13.32 11.30 -20.93
N ARG A 18 13.73 11.42 -22.20
CA ARG A 18 13.45 10.40 -23.23
C ARG A 18 13.98 9.01 -22.87
N ARG A 19 15.20 8.92 -22.33
CA ARG A 19 15.76 7.63 -21.85
C ARG A 19 14.97 7.03 -20.69
N ARG A 20 14.49 7.86 -19.75
CA ARG A 20 13.63 7.40 -18.64
C ARG A 20 12.27 6.93 -19.14
N GLU A 21 11.64 7.68 -20.04
CA GLU A 21 10.35 7.29 -20.64
C GLU A 21 10.44 5.98 -21.43
N LEU A 22 11.50 5.79 -22.22
CA LEU A 22 11.75 4.54 -22.93
C LEU A 22 12.01 3.37 -21.97
N ARG A 23 12.76 3.58 -20.88
CA ARG A 23 12.94 2.57 -19.82
C ARG A 23 11.63 2.23 -19.11
N VAL A 24 10.79 3.22 -18.79
CA VAL A 24 9.49 3.00 -18.16
C VAL A 24 8.55 2.25 -19.10
N ARG A 25 8.53 2.59 -20.40
CA ARG A 25 7.78 1.85 -21.42
C ARG A 25 8.28 0.40 -21.54
N ALA A 26 9.58 0.18 -21.65
CA ALA A 26 10.17 -1.15 -21.70
C ALA A 26 9.92 -1.98 -20.42
N ALA A 27 9.94 -1.34 -19.24
CA ALA A 27 9.61 -1.99 -17.98
C ALA A 27 8.11 -2.31 -17.85
N ARG A 28 7.23 -1.51 -18.45
CA ARG A 28 5.78 -1.79 -18.50
C ARG A 28 5.46 -2.98 -19.39
N VAL A 29 6.17 -3.16 -20.50
CA VAL A 29 6.01 -4.34 -21.40
C VAL A 29 6.29 -5.67 -20.67
N LYS A 30 7.12 -5.65 -19.62
CA LYS A 30 7.47 -6.86 -18.85
C LYS A 30 6.46 -7.23 -17.75
N LYS A 31 5.43 -6.42 -17.49
CA LYS A 31 4.43 -6.69 -16.45
C LYS A 31 3.13 -7.24 -17.05
N ARG A 32 3.22 -8.35 -17.79
CA ARG A 32 2.03 -9.09 -18.22
C ARG A 32 1.73 -10.18 -17.20
N MET A 33 0.50 -10.26 -16.71
CA MET A 33 0.05 -11.44 -15.97
C MET A 33 0.07 -12.64 -16.92
N VAL A 34 0.85 -13.66 -16.58
CA VAL A 34 1.06 -14.86 -17.41
C VAL A 34 0.07 -15.96 -17.02
N GLY A 35 -0.45 -15.93 -15.80
CA GLY A 35 -1.46 -16.87 -15.33
C GLY A 35 -2.03 -16.47 -13.98
N LEU A 36 -3.12 -17.12 -13.61
CA LEU A 36 -3.78 -16.99 -12.31
C LEU A 36 -3.87 -18.37 -11.65
N ARG A 37 -3.70 -18.42 -10.34
CA ARG A 37 -3.86 -19.65 -9.57
C ARG A 37 -5.32 -19.81 -9.15
N GLY A 38 -5.93 -20.91 -9.54
CA GLY A 38 -7.27 -21.31 -9.11
C GLY A 38 -7.30 -21.79 -7.66
N LEU A 39 -8.51 -21.98 -7.14
CA LEU A 39 -8.75 -22.50 -5.78
C LEU A 39 -8.27 -23.96 -5.61
N ASP A 40 -8.21 -24.70 -6.72
CA ASP A 40 -7.64 -26.05 -6.81
C ASP A 40 -6.10 -26.05 -6.82
N GLY A 41 -5.47 -24.88 -6.73
CA GLY A 41 -4.02 -24.71 -6.73
C GLY A 41 -3.38 -24.76 -8.11
N LYS A 42 -4.15 -25.00 -9.18
CA LYS A 42 -3.63 -25.06 -10.56
C LYS A 42 -3.46 -23.66 -11.14
N ILE A 43 -2.47 -23.49 -12.01
CA ILE A 43 -2.20 -22.21 -12.68
C ILE A 43 -2.86 -22.26 -14.06
N GLN A 44 -3.84 -21.40 -14.27
CA GLN A 44 -4.49 -21.19 -15.56
C GLN A 44 -3.80 -20.06 -16.30
N THR A 45 -3.45 -20.32 -17.56
CA THR A 45 -2.75 -19.35 -18.43
C THR A 45 -3.59 -18.93 -19.63
N GLY A 46 -4.69 -19.63 -19.92
CA GLY A 46 -5.63 -19.23 -20.97
C GLY A 46 -6.38 -17.96 -20.60
N ALA A 47 -6.53 -17.03 -21.53
CA ALA A 47 -7.18 -15.75 -21.24
C ALA A 47 -8.63 -15.92 -20.71
N VAL A 48 -9.40 -16.83 -21.30
CA VAL A 48 -10.78 -17.13 -20.87
C VAL A 48 -10.78 -17.79 -19.49
N GLU A 49 -9.88 -18.73 -19.26
CA GLU A 49 -9.75 -19.44 -17.97
C GLU A 49 -9.33 -18.50 -16.85
N MET A 50 -8.38 -17.59 -17.12
CA MET A 50 -7.95 -16.56 -16.18
C MET A 50 -9.10 -15.64 -15.79
N VAL A 51 -9.92 -15.20 -16.75
CA VAL A 51 -11.12 -14.40 -16.44
C VAL A 51 -12.11 -15.21 -15.61
N GLY A 52 -12.31 -16.49 -15.90
CA GLY A 52 -13.16 -17.38 -15.10
C GLY A 52 -12.68 -17.47 -13.64
N VAL A 53 -11.40 -17.81 -13.43
CA VAL A 53 -10.78 -17.90 -12.10
C VAL A 53 -10.89 -16.59 -11.33
N ALA A 54 -10.59 -15.45 -11.97
CA ALA A 54 -10.73 -14.15 -11.33
C ALA A 54 -12.19 -13.86 -10.94
N THR A 55 -13.13 -14.17 -11.84
CA THR A 55 -14.56 -13.93 -11.62
C THR A 55 -15.09 -14.75 -10.44
N GLU A 56 -14.77 -16.04 -10.39
CA GLU A 56 -15.16 -16.94 -9.30
C GLU A 56 -14.55 -16.50 -7.97
N PHE A 57 -13.27 -16.14 -7.96
CA PHE A 57 -12.59 -15.66 -6.77
C PHE A 57 -13.27 -14.41 -6.19
N TYR A 58 -13.50 -13.38 -7.01
CA TYR A 58 -14.16 -12.16 -6.52
C TYR A 58 -15.62 -12.40 -6.18
N ARG A 59 -16.33 -13.27 -6.89
CA ARG A 59 -17.70 -13.64 -6.54
C ARG A 59 -17.78 -14.19 -5.12
N GLY A 60 -16.90 -15.13 -4.75
CA GLY A 60 -16.87 -15.71 -3.40
C GLY A 60 -16.49 -14.70 -2.29
N LEU A 61 -15.74 -13.65 -2.62
CA LEU A 61 -15.45 -12.56 -1.66
C LEU A 61 -16.67 -11.67 -1.39
N PHE A 62 -17.52 -11.48 -2.41
CA PHE A 62 -18.72 -10.65 -2.32
C PHE A 62 -20.00 -11.45 -2.13
N GLU A 63 -19.90 -12.73 -1.79
CA GLU A 63 -21.04 -13.51 -1.34
C GLU A 63 -21.53 -12.94 0.00
N ASN A 64 -22.83 -12.65 0.05
CA ASN A 64 -23.51 -12.21 1.26
C ASN A 64 -23.40 -13.30 2.32
N ARG A 65 -22.38 -13.22 3.17
CA ARG A 65 -22.27 -14.07 4.34
C ARG A 65 -23.32 -13.62 5.33
N VAL A 66 -24.13 -14.56 5.80
CA VAL A 66 -24.99 -14.34 6.96
C VAL A 66 -24.06 -14.12 8.15
N VAL A 67 -23.86 -12.86 8.52
CA VAL A 67 -23.10 -12.51 9.71
C VAL A 67 -24.01 -12.78 10.90
N GLU A 68 -23.63 -13.71 11.76
CA GLU A 68 -24.30 -13.88 13.04
C GLU A 68 -24.06 -12.64 13.91
N GLU A 69 -25.00 -11.70 13.89
CA GLU A 69 -24.92 -10.47 14.69
C GLU A 69 -24.66 -10.76 16.17
N GLY A 70 -25.13 -11.91 16.68
CA GLY A 70 -24.90 -12.34 18.06
C GLY A 70 -23.42 -12.55 18.40
N VAL A 71 -22.63 -13.08 17.46
CA VAL A 71 -21.18 -13.26 17.64
C VAL A 71 -20.46 -11.92 17.57
N GLY A 72 -20.87 -11.05 16.63
CA GLY A 72 -20.35 -9.69 16.52
C GLY A 72 -20.59 -8.87 17.79
N LYS A 73 -21.80 -8.93 18.36
CA LYS A 73 -22.15 -8.25 19.61
C LYS A 73 -21.38 -8.78 20.82
N ARG A 74 -21.16 -10.10 20.90
CA ARG A 74 -20.30 -10.70 21.95
C ARG A 74 -18.85 -10.25 21.81
N PHE A 75 -18.31 -10.29 20.59
CA PHE A 75 -16.94 -9.84 20.32
C PHE A 75 -16.76 -8.35 20.66
N LEU A 76 -17.69 -7.49 20.24
CA LEU A 76 -17.66 -6.07 20.58
C LEU A 76 -17.87 -5.81 22.08
N GLY A 77 -18.60 -6.66 22.79
CA GLY A 77 -18.71 -6.61 24.25
C GLY A 77 -17.46 -7.09 25.00
N LEU A 78 -16.60 -7.89 24.35
CA LEU A 78 -15.28 -8.29 24.86
C LEU A 78 -14.18 -7.30 24.53
N VAL A 79 -14.45 -6.31 23.66
CA VAL A 79 -13.59 -5.13 23.53
C VAL A 79 -13.81 -4.33 24.81
N GLU A 80 -13.00 -4.64 25.80
CA GLU A 80 -13.00 -4.00 27.11
C GLU A 80 -12.95 -2.48 26.96
N GLU A 81 -13.61 -1.83 27.92
CA GLU A 81 -13.84 -0.40 28.12
C GLU A 81 -12.94 0.57 27.35
N ARG A 82 -13.56 1.69 26.96
CA ARG A 82 -12.88 2.91 26.53
C ARG A 82 -11.58 3.08 27.34
N VAL A 83 -10.49 3.33 26.62
CA VAL A 83 -9.17 3.67 27.14
C VAL A 83 -9.30 4.34 28.52
N PRO A 84 -8.74 3.76 29.60
CA PRO A 84 -8.87 4.31 30.94
C PRO A 84 -8.58 5.81 30.93
N GLU A 85 -9.35 6.59 31.69
CA GLU A 85 -9.34 8.05 31.59
C GLU A 85 -7.93 8.63 31.78
N GLU A 86 -7.09 7.98 32.59
CA GLU A 86 -5.67 8.31 32.78
C GLU A 86 -4.84 8.17 31.49
N VAL A 87 -5.05 7.08 30.74
CA VAL A 87 -4.36 6.83 29.46
C VAL A 87 -4.89 7.77 28.39
N ARG A 88 -6.19 8.09 28.40
CA ARG A 88 -6.78 9.10 27.52
C ARG A 88 -6.17 10.48 27.77
N ALA A 89 -6.08 10.89 29.04
CA ALA A 89 -5.47 12.16 29.41
C ALA A 89 -3.99 12.24 29.00
N ALA A 90 -3.25 11.12 29.12
CA ALA A 90 -1.87 11.04 28.64
C ALA A 90 -1.76 11.18 27.11
N LEU A 91 -2.71 10.65 26.33
CA LEU A 91 -2.75 10.77 24.88
C LEU A 91 -3.15 12.17 24.38
N GLU A 92 -3.85 12.96 25.20
CA GLU A 92 -4.20 14.35 24.91
C GLU A 92 -3.11 15.35 25.35
N ALA A 93 -2.11 14.89 26.11
CA ALA A 93 -1.01 15.73 26.56
C ALA A 93 -0.11 16.17 25.38
N PRO A 94 0.53 17.36 25.46
CA PRO A 94 1.50 17.80 24.46
C PRO A 94 2.70 16.86 24.38
N PHE A 95 3.15 16.54 23.16
CA PHE A 95 4.31 15.68 22.94
C PHE A 95 5.59 16.26 23.55
N ASN A 96 6.36 15.41 24.22
CA ASN A 96 7.71 15.72 24.66
C ASN A 96 8.71 15.56 23.50
N LEU A 97 9.75 16.40 23.47
CA LEU A 97 10.89 16.27 22.54
C LEU A 97 11.57 14.90 22.60
N GLU A 98 11.65 14.28 23.78
CA GLU A 98 12.26 12.94 23.92
C GLU A 98 11.38 11.83 23.32
N GLU A 99 10.07 11.92 23.44
CA GLU A 99 9.12 10.99 22.80
C GLU A 99 9.20 11.09 21.28
N LEU A 100 9.28 12.31 20.75
CA LEU A 100 9.46 12.55 19.32
C LEU A 100 10.79 11.96 18.82
N ARG A 101 11.87 12.12 19.58
CA ARG A 101 13.18 11.54 19.23
C ARG A 101 13.14 10.02 19.21
N GLN A 102 12.51 9.38 20.20
CA GLN A 102 12.37 7.94 20.25
C GLN A 102 11.49 7.39 19.12
N ALA A 103 10.35 8.04 18.86
CA ALA A 103 9.46 7.67 17.76
C ALA A 103 10.17 7.77 16.40
N LEU A 104 10.87 8.87 16.14
CA LEU A 104 11.63 9.07 14.91
C LEU A 104 12.83 8.11 14.79
N GLY A 105 13.48 7.78 15.92
CA GLY A 105 14.57 6.81 15.97
C GLY A 105 14.14 5.37 15.68
N GLY A 106 12.92 4.99 16.08
CA GLY A 106 12.32 3.69 15.79
C GLY A 106 11.88 3.51 14.33
N MET A 107 11.76 4.60 13.56
CA MET A 107 11.39 4.54 12.15
C MET A 107 12.60 4.13 11.30
N LYS A 108 12.50 3.01 10.58
CA LYS A 108 13.58 2.46 9.74
C LYS A 108 14.07 3.49 8.71
N GLY A 109 15.20 4.16 9.03
CA GLY A 109 15.83 5.19 8.20
C GLY A 109 15.16 6.56 8.25
N GLY A 110 14.42 6.90 9.32
CA GLY A 110 13.78 8.21 9.51
C GLY A 110 12.71 8.53 8.45
N LYS A 111 12.18 7.50 7.78
CA LYS A 111 11.17 7.65 6.72
C LYS A 111 9.79 7.44 7.31
N VAL A 112 8.91 8.40 7.05
CA VAL A 112 7.47 8.27 7.29
C VAL A 112 6.98 7.02 6.56
N PRO A 113 6.26 6.08 7.22
CA PRO A 113 5.64 4.97 6.53
C PRO A 113 4.78 5.56 5.41
N GLY A 114 4.97 5.06 4.19
CA GLY A 114 4.18 5.54 3.06
C GLY A 114 2.69 5.31 3.33
N CYS A 115 1.82 6.06 2.64
CA CYS A 115 0.36 5.96 2.76
C CYS A 115 -0.20 4.52 2.72
N ASP A 116 0.55 3.59 2.12
CA ASP A 116 0.17 2.18 1.94
C ASP A 116 0.78 1.19 2.95
N SER A 117 1.43 1.62 4.03
CA SER A 117 1.97 0.75 5.10
C SER A 117 2.94 -0.38 4.68
N LEU A 118 3.30 -0.48 3.39
CA LEU A 118 4.18 -1.51 2.89
C LEU A 118 5.66 -1.07 3.02
N PRO A 119 6.52 -1.87 3.70
CA PRO A 119 7.95 -1.63 3.64
C PRO A 119 8.45 -1.85 2.21
N LYS A 120 9.40 -1.02 1.78
CA LYS A 120 10.17 -1.22 0.55
C LYS A 120 11.34 -2.16 0.79
#